data_AF-A0A936W6I3-F1
#
_entry.id   AF-A0A936W6I3-F1
#
_cell.length_a   1.000
_cell.length_b   1.000
_cell.length_c   1.000
_cell.angle_alpha   90.00
_cell.angle_beta   90.00
_cell.angle_gamma   90.00
#
_symmetry.space_group_name_H-M   'P 1'
#
loop_
_entity.id
_entity.type
_entity.pdbx_description
1 polymer ?
#
loop_
_entity_poly.entity_id
_entity_poly.type
_entity_poly.pdbx_seq_one_letter_code
_entity_poly.pdbx_strand_id
1 'polypeptide(L)'
;MPLSTEHPRILDRFPPVLRTLVLAELAAGNKIIDAGAGHPAPPAGDLVKLANDLRPPLPDALSAYARDSSTHHMENTDEDRFFFILTAPHEPLPLPDMDAIRHAHRDSLPPAPKPTRMPGSVELDFRGEMLIYREAERTTDIIWTWSQGNHFYRSSLSHWWYPNEKRSVPLTATEKEDLLQTFLDFGHINIGSAIHVVE
;
A
#
# COMPACT_ATOMS: atom_id res chain seq x y z
N MET A 1 -22.00 -19.07 29.40
CA MET A 1 -20.77 -19.90 29.43
C MET A 1 -19.89 -19.41 30.56
N PRO A 2 -19.37 -20.29 31.43
CA PRO A 2 -18.49 -19.89 32.51
C PRO A 2 -17.13 -19.40 31.95
N LEU A 3 -16.57 -18.38 32.60
CA LEU A 3 -15.34 -17.68 32.23
C LEU A 3 -14.16 -18.66 32.17
N SER A 4 -13.52 -18.81 31.00
CA SER A 4 -12.30 -19.59 30.85
C SER A 4 -11.20 -18.97 31.73
N THR A 5 -10.73 -19.79 32.66
CA THR A 5 -9.70 -19.48 33.66
C THR A 5 -8.28 -19.62 33.09
N GLU A 6 -8.14 -19.73 31.76
CA GLU A 6 -6.85 -20.00 31.09
C GLU A 6 -6.01 -18.75 30.73
N HIS A 7 -6.54 -17.54 30.93
CA HIS A 7 -5.82 -16.29 30.64
C HIS A 7 -4.58 -15.94 31.53
N PRO A 8 -4.24 -16.57 32.68
CA PRO A 8 -3.15 -16.06 33.52
C PRO A 8 -1.73 -16.34 33.03
N ARG A 9 -1.47 -17.39 32.23
CA ARG A 9 -0.07 -17.80 31.93
C ARG A 9 0.65 -16.88 30.93
N ILE A 10 -0.07 -16.30 29.98
CA ILE A 10 0.54 -15.44 28.96
C ILE A 10 1.02 -14.11 29.56
N LEU A 11 0.30 -13.60 30.57
CA LEU A 11 0.62 -12.37 31.28
C LEU A 11 1.90 -12.49 32.12
N ASP A 12 2.39 -13.70 32.39
CA ASP A 12 3.67 -13.89 33.09
C ASP A 12 4.87 -13.54 32.20
N ARG A 13 4.70 -13.55 30.87
CA ARG A 13 5.74 -13.12 29.91
C ARG A 13 5.73 -11.61 29.68
N PHE A 14 4.64 -10.94 30.02
CA PHE A 14 4.49 -9.51 29.78
C PHE A 14 5.43 -8.69 30.68
N PRO A 15 6.04 -7.63 30.15
CA PRO A 15 6.78 -6.65 30.93
C PRO A 15 5.92 -6.10 32.09
N PRO A 16 6.52 -5.79 33.25
CA PRO A 16 5.77 -5.42 34.46
C PRO A 16 4.77 -4.28 34.28
N VAL A 17 5.12 -3.29 33.44
CA VAL A 17 4.26 -2.13 33.14
C VAL A 17 2.99 -2.57 32.41
N LEU A 18 3.12 -3.33 31.33
CA LEU A 18 2.00 -3.83 30.53
C LEU A 18 1.15 -4.83 31.34
N ARG A 19 1.79 -5.73 32.09
CA ARG A 19 1.09 -6.69 32.96
C ARG A 19 0.22 -5.97 33.99
N THR A 20 0.77 -4.97 34.68
CA THR A 20 0.05 -4.19 35.69
C THR A 20 -1.16 -3.48 35.08
N LEU A 21 -1.00 -2.92 33.89
CA LEU A 21 -2.06 -2.25 33.16
C LEU A 21 -3.21 -3.21 32.80
N VAL A 22 -2.89 -4.38 32.25
CA VAL A 22 -3.91 -5.39 31.93
C VAL A 22 -4.66 -5.84 33.19
N LEU A 23 -3.95 -6.10 34.28
CA LEU A 23 -4.58 -6.52 35.55
C LEU A 23 -5.48 -5.41 36.12
N ALA A 24 -5.09 -4.15 36.02
CA ALA A 24 -5.91 -3.02 36.45
C ALA A 24 -7.19 -2.88 35.63
N GLU A 25 -7.14 -3.14 34.32
CA GLU A 25 -8.31 -3.17 33.45
C GLU A 25 -9.25 -4.33 33.75
N LEU A 26 -8.70 -5.52 33.97
CA LEU A 26 -9.49 -6.68 34.38
C LEU A 26 -10.20 -6.44 35.72
N ALA A 27 -9.51 -5.85 36.70
CA ALA A 27 -10.09 -5.49 37.99
C ALA A 27 -11.23 -4.45 37.86
N ALA A 28 -11.18 -3.62 36.83
CA ALA A 28 -12.22 -2.63 36.53
C ALA A 28 -13.38 -3.18 35.67
N GLY A 29 -13.36 -4.47 35.33
CA GLY A 29 -14.43 -5.13 34.59
C GLY A 29 -14.22 -5.21 33.09
N ASN A 30 -13.05 -4.80 32.57
CA ASN A 30 -12.65 -5.13 31.20
C ASN A 30 -12.39 -6.63 31.08
N LYS A 31 -12.35 -7.16 29.86
CA LYS A 31 -12.21 -8.60 29.60
C LYS A 31 -11.19 -8.85 28.51
N ILE A 32 -10.33 -9.84 28.71
CA ILE A 32 -9.53 -10.40 27.62
C ILE A 32 -10.47 -11.21 26.73
N ILE A 33 -10.47 -10.90 25.44
CA ILE A 33 -11.27 -11.58 24.41
C ILE A 33 -10.41 -12.45 23.48
N ASP A 34 -9.11 -12.19 23.43
CA ASP A 34 -8.14 -12.96 22.65
C ASP A 34 -6.74 -12.80 23.26
N ALA A 35 -5.90 -13.82 23.15
CA ALA A 35 -4.53 -13.79 23.66
C ALA A 35 -3.67 -14.84 22.95
N GLY A 36 -2.45 -14.49 22.59
CA GLY A 36 -1.51 -15.42 21.96
C GLY A 36 -0.33 -14.74 21.29
N ALA A 37 0.46 -15.54 20.57
CA ALA A 37 1.48 -15.03 19.67
C ALA A 37 0.87 -14.78 18.29
N GLY A 38 1.35 -13.73 17.60
CA GLY A 38 0.85 -13.36 16.28
C GLY A 38 0.96 -11.88 16.04
N HIS A 39 0.66 -11.44 14.81
CA HIS A 39 0.75 -10.04 14.44
C HIS A 39 -0.16 -9.16 15.35
N PRO A 40 0.33 -8.02 15.89
CA PRO A 40 1.61 -7.35 15.58
C PRO A 40 2.82 -7.83 16.39
N ALA A 41 2.63 -8.72 17.37
CA ALA A 41 3.74 -9.24 18.17
C ALA A 41 4.71 -10.10 17.30
N PRO A 42 6.04 -9.86 17.39
CA PRO A 42 7.01 -10.74 16.76
C PRO A 42 7.02 -12.13 17.42
N PRO A 43 7.63 -13.16 16.82
CA PRO A 43 7.61 -14.53 17.36
C PRO A 43 8.13 -14.70 18.80
N ALA A 44 8.98 -13.79 19.27
CA ALA A 44 9.50 -13.81 20.64
C ALA A 44 8.56 -13.17 21.69
N GLY A 45 7.52 -12.48 21.23
CA GLY A 45 6.56 -11.77 22.05
C GLY A 45 5.15 -12.33 21.97
N ASP A 46 4.23 -11.67 22.66
CA ASP A 46 2.83 -12.08 22.79
C ASP A 46 1.91 -10.85 22.79
N LEU A 47 0.64 -11.05 22.45
CA LEU A 47 -0.40 -10.03 22.53
C LEU A 47 -1.57 -10.48 23.40
N VAL A 48 -2.27 -9.49 23.95
CA VAL A 48 -3.59 -9.67 24.56
C VAL A 48 -4.54 -8.65 23.95
N LYS A 49 -5.78 -9.06 23.69
CA LYS A 49 -6.84 -8.21 23.18
C LYS A 49 -7.92 -8.04 24.23
N LEU A 50 -8.24 -6.78 24.53
CA LEU A 50 -9.29 -6.41 25.47
C LEU A 50 -10.59 -6.08 24.74
N ALA A 51 -11.72 -6.33 25.41
CA ALA A 51 -13.06 -6.02 24.91
C ALA A 51 -13.30 -4.50 24.77
N ASN A 52 -12.76 -3.73 25.72
CA ASN A 52 -12.92 -2.26 25.77
C ASN A 52 -11.55 -1.59 25.79
N ASP A 53 -11.55 -0.29 25.52
CA ASP A 53 -10.35 0.52 25.57
C ASP A 53 -9.74 0.63 26.97
N LEU A 54 -8.43 0.90 26.95
CA LEU A 54 -7.68 1.20 28.16
C LEU A 54 -8.16 2.53 28.75
N ARG A 55 -8.32 2.58 30.07
CA ARG A 55 -8.71 3.82 30.74
C ARG A 55 -7.49 4.74 30.89
N PRO A 56 -7.63 6.04 30.58
CA PRO A 56 -6.57 7.01 30.83
C PRO A 56 -6.42 7.34 32.33
N PRO A 57 -5.25 7.84 32.76
CA PRO A 57 -4.06 8.08 31.94
C PRO A 57 -3.25 6.81 31.68
N LEU A 58 -2.69 6.71 30.48
CA LEU A 58 -1.72 5.66 30.15
C LEU A 58 -0.34 6.05 30.71
N PRO A 59 0.49 5.07 31.14
CA PRO A 59 1.87 5.33 31.52
C PRO A 59 2.69 5.95 30.37
N ASP A 60 3.53 6.94 30.68
CA ASP A 60 4.38 7.63 29.68
C ASP A 60 5.33 6.69 28.91
N ALA A 61 5.68 5.54 29.50
CA ALA A 61 6.52 4.53 28.88
C ALA A 61 5.82 3.69 27.79
N LEU A 62 4.52 3.94 27.54
CA LEU A 62 3.75 3.23 26.53
C LEU A 62 3.48 4.11 25.32
N SER A 63 3.65 3.52 24.15
CA SER A 63 3.19 4.07 22.88
C SER A 63 1.81 3.52 22.54
N ALA A 64 0.90 4.40 22.16
CA ALA A 64 -0.44 4.05 21.69
C ALA A 64 -0.59 4.42 20.20
N TYR A 65 -1.00 3.46 19.38
CA TYR A 65 -1.23 3.65 17.94
C TYR A 65 -2.69 3.35 17.59
N ALA A 66 -3.37 4.31 16.96
CA ALA A 66 -4.66 4.07 16.32
C ALA A 66 -4.42 3.40 14.96
N ARG A 67 -4.98 2.21 14.78
CA ARG A 67 -4.96 1.45 13.52
C ARG A 67 -6.29 1.46 12.81
N ASP A 68 -7.39 1.56 13.56
CA ASP A 68 -8.77 1.52 13.04
C ASP A 68 -9.01 0.38 12.04
N SER A 69 -8.44 -0.79 12.35
CA SER A 69 -8.55 -1.98 11.50
C SER A 69 -9.79 -2.80 11.87
N SER A 70 -10.16 -3.74 10.99
CA SER A 70 -11.27 -4.66 11.23
C SER A 70 -11.02 -5.68 12.35
N THR A 71 -9.77 -5.83 12.83
CA THR A 71 -9.39 -6.83 13.85
C THR A 71 -9.14 -6.22 15.22
N HIS A 72 -8.77 -4.95 15.28
CA HIS A 72 -8.49 -4.15 16.48
C HIS A 72 -8.33 -2.68 16.07
N HIS A 73 -8.65 -1.74 16.96
CA HIS A 73 -8.51 -0.32 16.63
C HIS A 73 -7.33 0.37 17.36
N MET A 74 -7.00 -0.02 18.60
CA MET A 74 -5.78 0.45 19.28
C MET A 74 -4.71 -0.63 19.41
N GLU A 75 -3.44 -0.23 19.28
CA GLU A 75 -2.25 -0.99 19.64
C GLU A 75 -1.49 -0.23 20.73
N ASN A 76 -1.34 -0.83 21.91
CA ASN A 76 -0.55 -0.26 23.00
C ASN A 76 0.65 -1.16 23.29
N THR A 77 1.84 -0.58 23.31
CA THR A 77 3.10 -1.33 23.45
C THR A 77 4.15 -0.49 24.17
N ASP A 78 5.16 -1.16 24.72
CA ASP A 78 6.39 -0.50 25.18
C ASP A 78 7.31 -0.14 23.99
N GLU A 79 8.46 0.46 24.32
CA GLU A 79 9.51 0.85 23.37
C GLU A 79 10.09 -0.34 22.59
N ASP A 80 10.20 -1.50 23.24
CA ASP A 80 10.82 -2.71 22.66
C ASP A 80 9.91 -3.41 21.64
N ARG A 81 8.58 -3.21 21.72
CA ARG A 81 7.60 -3.70 20.74
C ARG A 81 7.58 -5.22 20.56
N PHE A 82 7.78 -5.95 21.65
CA PHE A 82 7.55 -7.39 21.69
C PHE A 82 6.15 -7.73 22.21
N PHE A 83 5.61 -6.93 23.13
CA PHE A 83 4.35 -7.23 23.80
C PHE A 83 3.29 -6.17 23.53
N PHE A 84 2.09 -6.61 23.18
CA PHE A 84 1.03 -5.71 22.73
C PHE A 84 -0.26 -5.90 23.53
N ILE A 85 -0.89 -4.78 23.88
CA ILE A 85 -2.27 -4.73 24.35
C ILE A 85 -3.13 -4.11 23.25
N LEU A 86 -3.94 -4.97 22.62
CA LEU A 86 -4.89 -4.59 21.59
C LEU A 86 -6.26 -4.31 22.21
N THR A 87 -7.07 -3.50 21.53
CA THR A 87 -8.48 -3.30 21.88
C THR A 87 -9.37 -3.77 20.73
N ALA A 88 -10.56 -4.29 21.07
CA ALA A 88 -11.53 -4.76 20.09
C ALA A 88 -11.81 -3.68 19.03
N PRO A 89 -12.02 -4.03 17.76
CA PRO A 89 -12.32 -3.04 16.73
C PRO A 89 -13.61 -2.28 17.08
N HIS A 90 -13.72 -1.03 16.61
CA HIS A 90 -14.99 -0.32 16.69
C HIS A 90 -16.07 -1.10 15.94
N GLU A 91 -17.32 -0.94 16.38
CA GLU A 91 -18.45 -1.46 15.62
C GLU A 91 -18.39 -0.88 14.20
N PRO A 92 -18.45 -1.73 13.16
CA PRO A 92 -18.35 -1.26 11.79
C PRO A 92 -19.48 -0.27 11.53
N LEU A 93 -19.15 0.84 10.87
CA LEU A 93 -20.16 1.78 10.41
C LEU A 93 -21.19 1.05 9.54
N PRO A 94 -22.47 1.50 9.54
CA PRO A 94 -23.47 0.95 8.65
C PRO A 94 -22.95 0.94 7.22
N LEU A 95 -23.22 -0.15 6.50
CA LEU A 95 -22.82 -0.25 5.11
C LEU A 95 -23.39 0.94 4.32
N PRO A 96 -22.59 1.56 3.43
CA PRO A 96 -23.09 2.63 2.58
C PRO A 96 -24.27 2.14 1.74
N ASP A 97 -25.27 3.01 1.57
CA ASP A 97 -26.37 2.72 0.66
C ASP A 97 -25.87 2.76 -0.79
N MET A 98 -25.64 1.58 -1.35
CA MET A 98 -25.15 1.42 -2.71
C MET A 98 -26.14 1.95 -3.75
N ASP A 99 -27.45 1.93 -3.46
CA ASP A 99 -28.45 2.49 -4.36
C ASP A 99 -28.36 4.02 -4.35
N ALA A 100 -28.24 4.63 -3.17
CA ALA A 100 -28.05 6.08 -3.04
C ALA A 100 -26.76 6.56 -3.73
N ILE A 101 -25.65 5.83 -3.58
CA ILE A 101 -24.38 6.12 -4.29
C ILE A 101 -24.57 6.02 -5.81
N ARG A 102 -25.21 4.95 -6.30
CA ARG A 102 -25.50 4.78 -7.72
C ARG A 102 -26.39 5.90 -8.26
N HIS A 103 -27.36 6.36 -7.49
CA HIS A 103 -28.20 7.50 -7.85
C HIS A 103 -27.42 8.81 -7.90
N ALA A 104 -26.55 9.07 -6.91
CA ALA A 104 -25.70 10.26 -6.89
C ALA A 104 -24.74 10.33 -8.09
N HIS A 105 -24.25 9.17 -8.54
CA HIS A 105 -23.34 9.08 -9.68
C HIS A 105 -24.02 8.86 -11.04
N ARG A 106 -25.36 8.81 -11.09
CA ARG A 106 -26.09 8.48 -12.33
C ARG A 106 -25.79 9.43 -13.49
N ASP A 107 -25.60 10.71 -13.18
CA ASP A 107 -25.31 11.75 -14.16
C ASP A 107 -23.80 12.10 -14.20
N SER A 108 -22.98 11.42 -13.42
CA SER A 108 -21.52 11.50 -13.53
C SER A 108 -21.11 10.82 -14.82
N LEU A 109 -20.63 11.60 -15.80
CA LEU A 109 -19.93 11.00 -16.93
C LEU A 109 -18.77 10.15 -16.38
N PRO A 110 -18.57 8.92 -16.86
CA PRO A 110 -17.38 8.17 -16.51
C PRO A 110 -16.16 9.04 -16.82
N PRO A 111 -15.09 8.98 -16.00
CA PRO A 111 -13.87 9.70 -16.29
C PRO A 111 -13.46 9.37 -17.73
N ALA A 112 -13.16 10.41 -18.51
CA ALA A 112 -12.78 10.22 -19.91
C ALA A 112 -11.70 9.12 -19.98
N PRO A 113 -11.80 8.16 -20.91
CA PRO A 113 -10.75 7.17 -21.10
C PRO A 113 -9.43 7.93 -21.23
N LYS A 114 -8.41 7.50 -20.49
CA LYS A 114 -7.07 8.11 -20.60
C LYS A 114 -6.71 8.08 -22.09
N PRO A 115 -6.35 9.23 -22.69
CA PRO A 115 -6.09 9.27 -24.11
C PRO A 115 -4.89 8.36 -24.42
N THR A 116 -5.12 7.27 -25.16
CA THR A 116 -4.04 6.57 -25.84
C THR A 116 -3.64 7.47 -27.00
N ARG A 117 -2.63 8.33 -26.80
CA ARG A 117 -2.25 9.37 -27.77
C ARG A 117 -1.67 8.80 -29.07
N MET A 118 -1.07 7.62 -29.02
CA MET A 118 -0.37 7.01 -30.15
C MET A 118 -0.90 5.59 -30.40
N PRO A 119 -1.08 5.16 -31.67
CA PRO A 119 -1.87 3.98 -32.06
C PRO A 119 -1.19 2.61 -31.80
N GLY A 120 0.03 2.62 -31.27
CA GLY A 120 0.88 1.45 -31.10
C GLY A 120 0.89 0.86 -29.69
N SER A 121 1.71 -0.17 -29.49
CA SER A 121 1.88 -0.85 -28.21
C SER A 121 3.25 -0.60 -27.61
N VAL A 122 3.32 -0.54 -26.28
CA VAL A 122 4.59 -0.50 -25.54
C VAL A 122 4.90 -1.91 -25.03
N GLU A 123 6.11 -2.37 -25.29
CA GLU A 123 6.65 -3.67 -24.86
C GLU A 123 7.93 -3.46 -24.05
N LEU A 124 8.21 -4.36 -23.11
CA LEU A 124 9.50 -4.41 -22.43
C LEU A 124 10.49 -5.22 -23.27
N ASP A 125 11.72 -4.72 -23.39
CA ASP A 125 12.83 -5.56 -23.86
C ASP A 125 13.10 -6.74 -22.90
N PHE A 126 13.69 -7.81 -23.42
CA PHE A 126 13.98 -9.02 -22.64
C PHE A 126 14.92 -8.78 -21.44
N ARG A 127 15.72 -7.71 -21.47
CA ARG A 127 16.59 -7.32 -20.35
C ARG A 127 15.86 -6.48 -19.30
N GLY A 128 14.67 -5.95 -19.62
CA GLY A 128 13.95 -5.01 -18.77
C GLY A 128 14.65 -3.65 -18.63
N GLU A 129 15.52 -3.29 -19.59
CA GLU A 129 16.29 -2.03 -19.57
C GLU A 129 15.81 -1.02 -20.63
N MET A 130 14.86 -1.42 -21.46
CA MET A 130 14.32 -0.59 -22.54
C MET A 130 12.82 -0.83 -22.69
N LEU A 131 12.09 0.23 -22.98
CA LEU A 131 10.70 0.16 -23.43
C LEU A 131 10.68 0.42 -24.93
N ILE A 132 10.04 -0.48 -25.67
CA ILE A 132 9.92 -0.44 -27.12
C ILE A 132 8.49 -0.09 -27.46
N TYR A 133 8.30 1.03 -28.15
CA TYR A 133 7.03 1.40 -28.74
C TYR A 133 6.97 0.91 -30.19
N ARG A 134 5.93 0.16 -30.54
CA ARG A 134 5.73 -0.46 -31.86
C ARG A 134 4.46 0.02 -32.54
N GLU A 135 4.61 0.44 -33.78
CA GLU A 135 3.52 0.60 -34.75
C GLU A 135 3.67 -0.41 -35.88
N ALA A 136 2.68 -0.49 -36.77
CA ALA A 136 2.64 -1.47 -37.86
C ALA A 136 3.89 -1.44 -38.76
N GLU A 137 4.47 -0.26 -38.99
CA GLU A 137 5.57 -0.08 -39.95
C GLU A 137 6.87 0.47 -39.33
N ARG A 138 6.82 0.90 -38.07
CA ARG A 138 7.92 1.59 -37.40
C ARG A 138 7.96 1.32 -35.90
N THR A 139 9.14 1.43 -35.33
CA THR A 139 9.38 1.23 -33.91
C THR A 139 10.29 2.31 -33.37
N THR A 140 10.17 2.64 -32.10
CA THR A 140 11.12 3.47 -31.36
C THR A 140 11.26 2.92 -29.96
N ASP A 141 12.33 3.29 -29.28
CA ASP A 141 12.61 2.83 -27.94
C ASP A 141 13.03 3.99 -27.04
N ILE A 142 12.87 3.77 -25.74
CA ILE A 142 13.40 4.62 -24.68
C ILE A 142 14.15 3.74 -23.69
N ILE A 143 15.33 4.19 -23.27
CA ILE A 143 16.10 3.54 -22.21
C ILE A 143 15.39 3.76 -20.89
N TRP A 144 15.22 2.67 -20.14
CA TRP A 144 14.64 2.64 -18.81
C TRP A 144 15.57 1.91 -17.83
N THR A 145 16.04 2.59 -16.79
CA THR A 145 16.84 1.95 -15.74
C THR A 145 16.01 1.78 -14.46
N TRP A 146 15.56 0.56 -14.21
CA TRP A 146 14.81 0.23 -13.00
C TRP A 146 15.70 0.26 -11.73
N SER A 147 16.96 -0.17 -11.84
CA SER A 147 17.91 -0.27 -10.73
C SER A 147 18.29 1.08 -10.09
N GLN A 148 18.03 2.19 -10.78
CA GLN A 148 18.34 3.54 -10.31
C GLN A 148 17.10 4.32 -9.85
N GLY A 149 15.96 3.65 -9.65
CA GLY A 149 14.71 4.30 -9.24
C GLY A 149 13.77 4.62 -10.40
N ASN A 150 13.70 3.75 -11.42
CA ASN A 150 12.86 3.90 -12.61
C ASN A 150 13.09 5.22 -13.37
N HIS A 151 14.28 5.34 -13.96
CA HIS A 151 14.62 6.49 -14.79
C HIS A 151 14.30 6.23 -16.26
N PHE A 152 13.56 7.15 -16.87
CA PHE A 152 13.32 7.18 -18.32
C PHE A 152 14.23 8.25 -18.94
N TYR A 153 15.09 7.86 -19.87
CA TYR A 153 16.05 8.79 -20.49
C TYR A 153 15.46 9.42 -21.74
N ARG A 154 14.97 10.65 -21.63
CA ARG A 154 14.40 11.41 -22.75
C ARG A 154 15.39 11.58 -23.89
N SER A 155 16.68 11.74 -23.62
CA SER A 155 17.74 11.78 -24.64
C SER A 155 17.80 10.55 -25.55
N SER A 156 17.46 9.36 -25.04
CA SER A 156 17.49 8.12 -25.83
C SER A 156 16.39 8.05 -26.89
N LEU A 157 15.27 8.72 -26.65
CA LEU A 157 14.15 8.82 -27.58
C LEU A 157 14.49 9.79 -28.73
N SER A 158 15.05 9.24 -29.81
CA SER A 158 15.73 10.03 -30.84
C SER A 158 15.23 9.81 -32.28
N HIS A 159 14.82 8.60 -32.64
CA HIS A 159 14.44 8.27 -34.01
C HIS A 159 13.35 7.20 -34.11
N TRP A 160 12.59 7.24 -35.20
CA TRP A 160 11.85 6.09 -35.71
C TRP A 160 12.79 5.15 -36.46
N TRP A 161 12.74 3.86 -36.13
CA TRP A 161 13.29 2.78 -36.95
C TRP A 161 12.18 2.19 -37.83
N TYR A 162 12.41 2.09 -39.13
CA TYR A 162 11.51 1.45 -40.09
C TYR A 162 12.12 0.10 -40.54
N PRO A 163 11.70 -1.04 -39.97
CA PRO A 163 12.36 -2.33 -40.20
C PRO A 163 12.37 -2.78 -41.66
N ASN A 164 11.28 -2.53 -42.38
CA ASN A 164 11.13 -2.92 -43.79
C ASN A 164 12.07 -2.14 -44.72
N GLU A 165 12.31 -0.87 -44.38
CA GLU A 165 13.14 0.04 -45.15
C GLU A 165 14.59 0.09 -44.66
N LYS A 166 14.86 -0.51 -43.49
CA LYS A 166 16.15 -0.47 -42.77
C LYS A 166 16.71 0.95 -42.63
N ARG A 167 15.84 1.92 -42.31
CA ARG A 167 16.21 3.33 -42.12
C ARG A 167 15.75 3.87 -40.78
N SER A 168 16.51 4.86 -40.29
CA SER A 168 16.13 5.68 -39.14
C SER A 168 15.70 7.08 -39.60
N VAL A 169 14.65 7.61 -38.98
CA VAL A 169 14.18 8.98 -39.20
C VAL A 169 14.13 9.70 -37.85
N PRO A 170 14.76 10.87 -37.68
CA PRO A 170 14.70 11.61 -36.42
C PRO A 170 13.26 11.91 -36.01
N LEU A 171 12.99 11.79 -34.71
CA LEU A 171 11.71 12.19 -34.14
C LEU A 171 11.57 13.71 -34.18
N THR A 172 10.38 14.19 -34.54
CA THR A 172 10.02 15.59 -34.33
C THR A 172 9.86 15.88 -32.84
N ALA A 173 9.95 17.16 -32.45
CA ALA A 173 9.75 17.56 -31.05
C ALA A 173 8.35 17.16 -30.52
N THR A 174 7.32 17.28 -31.35
CA THR A 174 5.95 16.87 -31.02
C THR A 174 5.85 15.36 -30.84
N GLU A 175 6.37 14.56 -31.77
CA GLU A 175 6.37 13.10 -31.63
C GLU A 175 7.12 12.65 -30.38
N LYS A 176 8.25 13.29 -30.06
CA LYS A 176 9.04 12.99 -28.88
C LYS A 176 8.26 13.23 -27.58
N GLU A 177 7.45 14.30 -27.52
CA GLU A 177 6.60 14.60 -26.36
C GLU A 177 5.46 13.58 -26.23
N ASP A 178 4.77 13.28 -27.33
CA ASP A 178 3.65 12.33 -27.31
C ASP A 178 4.09 10.90 -26.99
N LEU A 179 5.26 10.48 -27.48
CA LEU A 179 5.88 9.21 -27.15
C LEU A 179 6.32 9.16 -25.69
N LEU A 180 6.97 10.22 -25.19
CA LEU A 180 7.36 10.30 -23.78
C LEU A 180 6.14 10.16 -22.87
N GLN A 181 5.05 10.87 -23.17
CA GLN A 181 3.81 10.75 -22.42
C GLN A 181 3.23 9.32 -22.50
N THR A 182 3.28 8.69 -23.68
CA THR A 182 2.83 7.30 -23.87
C THR A 182 3.63 6.33 -23.00
N PHE A 183 4.96 6.48 -22.93
CA PHE A 183 5.80 5.66 -22.06
C PHE A 183 5.53 5.92 -20.58
N LEU A 184 5.35 7.18 -20.18
CA LEU A 184 5.01 7.55 -18.80
C LEU A 184 3.67 6.94 -18.37
N ASP A 185 2.65 7.02 -19.24
CA ASP A 185 1.35 6.43 -18.98
C ASP A 185 1.45 4.89 -18.82
N PHE A 186 2.22 4.24 -19.69
CA PHE A 186 2.53 2.81 -19.55
C PHE A 186 3.23 2.50 -18.23
N GLY A 187 4.25 3.28 -17.87
CA GLY A 187 5.01 3.09 -16.65
C GLY A 187 4.17 3.28 -15.39
N HIS A 188 3.33 4.32 -15.33
CA HIS A 188 2.46 4.55 -14.18
C HIS A 188 1.45 3.41 -13.98
N ILE A 189 1.00 2.78 -15.07
CA ILE A 189 0.05 1.65 -15.02
C ILE A 189 0.76 0.35 -14.60
N ASN A 190 1.96 0.09 -15.13
CA ASN A 190 2.59 -1.25 -15.03
C ASN A 190 3.78 -1.33 -14.05
N ILE A 191 4.45 -0.20 -13.77
CA ILE A 191 5.64 -0.12 -12.91
C ILE A 191 5.29 0.53 -11.57
N GLY A 192 4.55 1.65 -11.59
CA GLY A 192 4.09 2.38 -10.41
C GLY A 192 4.33 3.90 -10.47
N SER A 193 4.04 4.60 -9.37
CA SER A 193 3.97 6.07 -9.32
C SER A 193 5.32 6.80 -9.26
N ALA A 194 6.42 6.08 -9.01
CA ALA A 194 7.76 6.65 -8.86
C ALA A 194 8.57 6.42 -10.14
N ILE A 195 8.37 7.30 -11.13
CA ILE A 195 9.12 7.33 -12.39
C ILE A 195 9.75 8.71 -12.52
N HIS A 196 11.06 8.76 -12.80
CA HIS A 196 11.75 10.03 -13.04
C HIS A 196 12.17 10.14 -14.50
N VAL A 197 11.90 11.29 -15.11
CA VAL A 197 12.41 11.60 -16.45
C VAL A 197 13.78 12.25 -16.31
N VAL A 198 14.77 11.66 -16.96
CA VAL A 198 16.13 12.17 -17.07
C VAL A 198 16.31 12.74 -18.47
N GLU A 199 16.83 13.95 -18.58
CA GLU A 199 17.13 14.60 -19.86
C GLU A 199 18.33 13.95 -20.56
#